data_AF-A0A973YR54-F1
#
_entry.id   AF-A0A973YR54-F1
#
_cell.length_a   1.000
_cell.length_b   1.000
_cell.length_c   1.000
_cell.angle_alpha   90.00
_cell.angle_beta   90.00
_cell.angle_gamma   90.00
#
_symmetry.space_group_name_H-M   'P 1'
#
loop_
_entity.id
_entity.type
_entity.pdbx_description
1 polymer ?
#
loop_
_entity_poly.entity_id
_entity_poly.type
_entity_poly.pdbx_seq_one_letter_code
_entity_poly.pdbx_strand_id
1 'polypeptide(L)'
;MHRKYRSPSDEPIRVVTDTGHITHVGPEWTELPPIYHHAAVNSGCEVDSAVVSNEKTPLAASASAEQRKAVDVLIEGALKTMLERDDAEDFNNGQPKVDVVAKLAGVTVNRKQITPVWERLKEEAKADAGASGGGR
;
A
#
# COMPACT_ATOMS: atom_id res chain seq x y z
N MET A 1 21.91 -3.05 1.70
CA MET A 1 22.20 -1.66 2.12
C MET A 1 22.32 -1.65 3.64
N HIS A 2 23.50 -1.30 4.15
CA HIS A 2 23.76 -1.27 5.58
C HIS A 2 23.60 0.17 6.09
N ARG A 3 22.60 0.41 6.96
CA ARG A 3 22.36 1.72 7.57
C ARG A 3 22.80 1.68 9.02
N LYS A 4 23.52 2.72 9.44
CA LYS A 4 23.97 2.88 10.82
C LYS A 4 23.00 3.77 11.58
N TYR A 5 22.69 3.37 12.80
CA TYR A 5 21.79 4.07 13.69
C TYR A 5 22.48 4.30 15.03
N ARG A 6 22.19 5.43 15.67
CA ARG A 6 22.61 5.71 17.03
C ARG A 6 21.46 6.29 17.85
N SER A 7 21.54 6.13 19.16
CA SER A 7 20.70 6.89 20.09
C SER A 7 21.18 8.35 20.12
N PRO A 8 20.28 9.35 20.00
CA PRO A 8 20.61 10.75 20.24
C PRO A 8 20.94 11.05 21.72
N SER A 9 20.58 10.14 22.63
CA SER A 9 20.87 10.23 24.07
C SER A 9 21.86 9.14 24.48
N ASP A 10 22.55 9.35 25.61
CA ASP A 10 23.45 8.34 26.20
C ASP A 10 22.70 7.06 26.63
N GLU A 11 21.37 7.15 26.79
CA GLU A 11 20.51 6.00 27.08
C GLU A 11 20.24 5.14 25.84
N PRO A 12 20.34 3.80 25.96
CA PRO A 12 20.05 2.89 24.87
C PRO A 12 18.56 2.87 24.54
N ILE A 13 18.21 3.07 23.27
CA ILE A 13 16.83 3.03 22.80
C ILE A 13 16.45 1.58 22.47
N ARG A 14 15.37 1.13 23.10
CA ARG A 14 14.76 -0.17 22.78
C ARG A 14 13.94 -0.05 21.49
N VAL A 15 14.41 -0.70 20.44
CA VAL A 15 13.75 -0.76 19.14
C VAL A 15 12.99 -2.08 19.04
N VAL A 16 11.68 -1.99 18.89
CA VAL A 16 10.80 -3.16 18.76
C VAL A 16 10.15 -3.15 17.38
N THR A 17 10.27 -4.26 16.67
CA THR A 17 9.61 -4.47 15.37
C THR A 17 8.22 -5.05 15.55
N ASP A 18 7.34 -4.82 14.57
CA ASP A 18 5.97 -5.37 14.54
C ASP A 18 5.95 -6.91 14.53
N THR A 19 7.04 -7.53 14.07
CA THR A 19 7.24 -8.99 14.09
C THR A 19 7.72 -9.53 15.44
N GLY A 20 7.86 -8.67 16.46
CA GLY A 20 8.25 -9.05 17.82
C GLY A 20 9.76 -9.12 18.07
N HIS A 21 10.61 -8.79 17.10
CA HIS A 21 12.06 -8.72 17.31
C HIS A 21 12.45 -7.43 18.03
N ILE A 22 13.34 -7.56 19.01
CA ILE A 22 13.78 -6.47 19.88
C ILE A 22 15.28 -6.31 19.74
N THR A 23 15.74 -5.08 19.54
CA THR A 23 17.16 -4.71 19.60
C THR A 23 17.35 -3.46 20.46
N HIS A 24 18.55 -3.25 20.97
CA HIS A 24 18.91 -2.06 21.74
C HIS A 24 19.97 -1.29 20.97
N VAL A 25 19.72 0.01 20.75
CA VAL A 25 20.63 0.90 20.02
C VAL A 25 21.23 1.87 21.01
N GLY A 26 22.54 1.76 21.23
CA GLY A 26 23.29 2.66 22.11
C GLY A 26 23.69 3.98 21.42
N PRO A 27 24.49 4.82 22.09
CA PRO A 27 25.01 6.08 21.53
C PRO A 27 26.04 5.84 20.41
N GLU A 28 26.57 4.62 20.29
CA GLU A 28 27.50 4.23 19.23
C GLU A 28 26.77 3.92 17.91
N TRP A 29 27.37 4.35 16.80
CA TRP A 29 26.87 4.07 15.45
C TRP A 29 26.85 2.57 15.17
N THR A 30 25.68 1.98 15.30
CA THR A 30 25.47 0.54 15.17
C THR A 30 24.81 0.25 13.83
N GLU A 31 25.38 -0.68 13.08
CA GLU A 31 24.80 -1.15 11.83
C GLU A 31 23.62 -2.07 12.12
N LEU A 32 22.42 -1.69 11.65
CA LEU A 32 21.22 -2.48 11.88
C LEU A 32 20.73 -3.15 10.60
N PRO A 33 20.21 -4.39 10.71
CA PRO A 33 19.48 -5.05 9.63
C PRO A 33 18.25 -4.24 9.17
N PRO A 34 17.85 -4.37 7.89
CA PRO A 34 16.74 -3.62 7.30
C PRO A 34 15.40 -3.79 8.02
N ILE A 35 15.19 -4.90 8.73
CA ILE A 35 13.99 -5.15 9.53
C ILE A 35 13.84 -4.15 10.70
N TYR A 36 14.95 -3.59 11.20
CA TYR A 36 14.95 -2.64 12.30
C TYR A 36 14.96 -1.19 11.83
N HIS A 37 15.14 -0.91 10.53
CA HIS A 37 15.29 0.46 10.02
C HIS A 37 14.04 1.31 10.30
N HIS A 38 12.85 0.76 10.02
CA HIS A 38 11.58 1.46 10.25
C HIS A 38 11.31 1.65 11.75
N ALA A 39 11.59 0.63 12.55
CA ALA A 39 11.40 0.68 13.99
C ALA A 39 12.39 1.65 14.67
N ALA A 40 13.66 1.69 14.24
CA ALA A 40 14.69 2.56 14.79
C ALA A 40 14.37 4.04 14.57
N VAL A 41 13.91 4.40 13.36
CA VAL A 41 13.45 5.77 13.06
C VAL A 41 12.23 6.14 13.92
N ASN A 42 11.26 5.22 14.05
CA ASN A 42 10.05 5.46 14.84
C ASN A 42 10.35 5.57 16.35
N SER A 43 11.36 4.86 16.85
CA SER A 43 11.84 4.97 18.22
C SER A 43 12.74 6.18 18.47
N GLY A 44 13.01 7.01 17.46
CA GLY A 44 13.78 8.26 17.60
C GLY A 44 15.30 8.11 17.47
N CYS A 45 15.80 7.04 16.85
CA CYS A 45 17.23 6.88 16.56
C CYS A 45 17.68 7.81 15.42
N GLU A 46 18.88 8.37 15.55
CA GLU A 46 19.53 9.11 14.47
C GLU A 46 20.08 8.15 13.42
N VAL A 47 19.99 8.54 12.14
CA VAL A 47 20.45 7.75 11.00
C VAL A 47 21.64 8.44 10.32
N ASP A 48 22.68 7.67 10.05
CA ASP A 48 23.85 8.17 9.32
C ASP A 48 23.45 8.41 7.86
N SER A 49 23.31 9.69 7.51
CA SER A 49 22.75 10.14 6.22
C SER A 49 23.79 10.11 5.08
N ALA A 50 25.01 9.64 5.34
CA ALA A 50 26.07 9.52 4.33
C ALA A 50 25.84 8.37 3.32
N VAL A 51 24.88 7.48 3.59
CA VAL A 51 24.55 6.31 2.74
C VAL A 51 23.13 6.42 2.16
N VAL A 52 22.64 7.64 1.90
CA VAL A 52 21.40 7.84 1.12
C VAL A 52 21.75 7.90 -0.37
N SER A 53 22.42 6.86 -0.88
CA SER A 53 22.49 6.62 -2.31
C SER A 53 21.21 5.91 -2.72
N ASN A 54 20.25 6.71 -3.16
CA ASN A 54 19.29 6.44 -4.24
C ASN A 54 19.15 4.97 -4.67
N GLU A 55 18.52 4.15 -3.84
CA GLU A 55 18.00 2.86 -4.29
C GLU A 55 16.53 2.79 -3.90
N LYS A 56 15.71 2.94 -4.95
CA LYS A 56 14.27 2.64 -5.00
C LYS A 56 14.01 1.23 -4.47
N THR A 57 13.93 1.09 -3.16
CA THR A 57 13.24 -0.03 -2.54
C THR A 57 11.79 0.42 -2.39
N PRO A 58 10.79 -0.26 -2.98
CA PRO A 58 9.39 0.09 -2.74
C PRO A 58 9.10 -0.18 -1.27
N LEU A 59 9.26 0.87 -0.47
CA LEU A 59 8.90 0.90 0.93
C LEU A 59 7.37 0.78 0.96
N ALA A 60 6.87 -0.37 1.40
CA ALA A 60 5.51 -0.51 1.87
C ALA A 60 5.35 0.36 3.12
N ALA A 61 5.20 1.66 2.93
CA ALA A 61 4.98 2.64 3.97
C ALA A 61 4.01 3.68 3.43
N SER A 62 2.81 3.70 4.02
CA SER A 62 1.84 4.79 4.00
C SER A 62 1.72 5.56 2.69
N ALA A 63 0.92 5.03 1.77
CA ALA A 63 0.40 5.83 0.67
C ALA A 63 -0.21 7.12 1.24
N SER A 64 0.40 8.26 0.93
CA SER A 64 -0.19 9.58 1.16
C SER A 64 -1.62 9.59 0.61
N ALA A 65 -2.52 10.41 1.15
CA ALA A 65 -3.91 10.45 0.69
C ALA A 65 -4.02 10.65 -0.84
N GLU A 66 -3.09 11.41 -1.45
CA GLU A 66 -2.96 11.53 -2.90
C GLU A 66 -2.63 10.21 -3.62
N GLN A 67 -1.75 9.38 -3.07
CA GLN A 67 -1.38 8.09 -3.68
C GLN A 67 -2.51 7.07 -3.58
N ARG A 68 -3.32 7.12 -2.51
CA ARG A 68 -4.52 6.27 -2.40
C ARG A 68 -5.53 6.61 -3.49
N LYS A 69 -5.78 7.91 -3.72
CA LYS A 69 -6.66 8.38 -4.80
C LYS A 69 -6.18 7.93 -6.18
N ALA A 70 -4.86 7.97 -6.44
CA ALA A 70 -4.32 7.50 -7.71
C ALA A 70 -4.55 5.99 -7.92
N VAL A 71 -4.40 5.18 -6.88
CA VAL A 71 -4.65 3.74 -6.94
C VAL A 71 -6.15 3.44 -7.13
N ASP A 72 -7.03 4.18 -6.48
CA ASP A 72 -8.49 4.00 -6.65
C ASP A 72 -8.94 4.26 -8.10
N VAL A 73 -8.37 5.27 -8.78
CA VAL A 73 -8.66 5.55 -10.20
C VAL A 73 -8.18 4.40 -11.11
N LEU A 74 -7.02 3.81 -10.82
CA LEU A 74 -6.50 2.66 -11.57
C LEU A 74 -7.37 1.41 -11.35
N ILE A 75 -7.84 1.18 -10.12
CA ILE A 75 -8.78 0.10 -9.80
C ILE A 75 -10.10 0.31 -10.54
N GLU A 76 -10.66 1.53 -10.51
CA GLU A 76 -11.92 1.85 -11.19
C GLU A 76 -11.81 1.63 -12.70
N GLY A 77 -10.72 2.08 -13.32
CA GLY A 77 -10.44 1.86 -14.74
C GLY A 77 -10.36 0.37 -15.09
N ALA A 78 -9.61 -0.41 -14.30
CA ALA A 78 -9.52 -1.85 -14.49
C ALA A 78 -10.88 -2.56 -14.35
N LEU A 79 -11.68 -2.17 -13.36
CA LEU A 79 -13.02 -2.73 -13.15
C LEU A 79 -13.99 -2.39 -14.30
N LYS A 80 -13.93 -1.16 -14.84
CA LYS A 80 -14.69 -0.77 -16.02
C LYS A 80 -14.28 -1.59 -17.24
N THR A 81 -12.98 -1.77 -17.48
CA THR A 81 -12.49 -2.63 -18.57
C THR A 81 -12.94 -4.09 -18.42
N MET A 82 -12.98 -4.63 -17.19
CA MET A 82 -13.51 -5.98 -16.94
C MET A 82 -15.01 -6.07 -17.22
N LEU A 83 -15.78 -5.03 -16.87
CA LEU A 83 -17.21 -4.94 -17.19
C LEU A 83 -17.45 -4.82 -18.70
N GLU A 84 -16.63 -4.06 -19.42
CA GLU A 84 -16.72 -3.91 -20.88
C GLU A 84 -16.29 -5.18 -21.64
N ARG A 85 -15.31 -5.92 -21.11
CA ARG A 85 -14.89 -7.21 -21.68
C ARG A 85 -15.92 -8.32 -21.50
N ASP A 86 -16.78 -8.22 -20.48
CA ASP A 86 -17.78 -9.23 -20.11
C ASP A 86 -17.19 -10.67 -20.02
N ASP A 87 -15.92 -10.76 -19.58
CA ASP A 87 -15.20 -12.03 -19.53
C ASP A 87 -15.54 -12.79 -18.24
N ALA A 88 -16.15 -13.97 -18.35
CA ALA A 88 -16.54 -14.78 -17.20
C ALA A 88 -15.32 -15.20 -16.33
N GLU A 89 -14.13 -15.26 -16.91
CA GLU A 89 -12.89 -15.59 -16.20
C GLU A 89 -12.39 -14.47 -15.30
N ASP A 90 -12.81 -13.22 -15.54
CA ASP A 90 -12.40 -12.04 -14.80
C ASP A 90 -13.15 -11.91 -13.45
N PHE A 91 -14.28 -12.59 -13.32
CA PHE A 91 -15.14 -12.56 -12.14
C PHE A 91 -15.12 -13.91 -11.40
N ASN A 92 -15.36 -13.86 -10.09
CA ASN A 92 -15.60 -15.02 -9.25
C ASN A 92 -16.85 -14.77 -8.41
N ASN A 93 -17.91 -15.58 -8.59
CA ASN A 93 -19.22 -15.39 -7.95
C ASN A 93 -19.77 -13.96 -8.07
N GLY A 94 -19.61 -13.33 -9.26
CA GLY A 94 -20.09 -11.96 -9.51
C GLY A 94 -19.28 -10.86 -8.79
N GLN A 95 -18.08 -11.20 -8.29
CA GLN A 95 -17.13 -10.23 -7.75
C GLN A 95 -15.82 -10.27 -8.56
N PRO A 96 -15.17 -9.12 -8.81
CA PRO A 96 -13.93 -9.07 -9.57
C PRO A 96 -12.80 -9.85 -8.87
N LYS A 97 -12.01 -10.60 -9.63
CA LYS A 97 -10.82 -11.30 -9.14
C LYS A 97 -9.69 -10.32 -8.88
N VAL A 98 -9.10 -10.38 -7.68
CA VAL A 98 -8.02 -9.47 -7.24
C VAL A 98 -6.80 -9.57 -8.17
N ASP A 99 -6.44 -10.77 -8.59
CA ASP A 99 -5.29 -11.03 -9.47
C ASP A 99 -5.46 -10.35 -10.85
N VAL A 100 -6.67 -10.40 -11.39
CA VAL A 100 -7.00 -9.79 -12.69
C VAL A 100 -6.98 -8.27 -12.58
N VAL A 101 -7.61 -7.72 -11.53
CA VAL A 101 -7.61 -6.26 -11.28
C VAL A 101 -6.17 -5.76 -11.08
N ALA A 102 -5.33 -6.48 -10.33
CA ALA A 102 -3.93 -6.11 -10.14
C ALA A 102 -3.13 -6.11 -11.45
N LYS A 103 -3.36 -7.12 -12.30
CA LYS A 103 -2.75 -7.21 -13.64
C LYS A 103 -3.18 -6.06 -14.56
N LEU A 104 -4.47 -5.73 -14.58
CA LEU A 104 -5.02 -4.67 -15.43
C LEU A 104 -4.64 -3.27 -14.93
N ALA A 105 -4.67 -3.05 -13.62
CA ALA A 105 -4.30 -1.78 -13.01
C ALA A 105 -2.78 -1.55 -12.99
N GLY A 106 -1.97 -2.59 -13.19
CA GLY A 106 -0.50 -2.52 -13.14
C GLY A 106 0.05 -2.21 -11.75
N VAL A 107 -0.77 -2.37 -10.71
CA VAL A 107 -0.44 -2.08 -9.32
C VAL A 107 -0.89 -3.22 -8.40
N THR A 108 -0.12 -3.47 -7.34
CA THR A 108 -0.51 -4.45 -6.33
C THR A 108 -1.70 -3.91 -5.54
N VAL A 109 -2.83 -4.61 -5.63
CA VAL A 109 -4.09 -4.23 -4.95
C VAL A 109 -4.58 -5.37 -4.08
N ASN A 110 -5.27 -5.02 -3.00
CA ASN A 110 -5.90 -5.98 -2.11
C ASN A 110 -7.42 -5.92 -2.19
N ARG A 111 -8.09 -7.02 -1.79
CA ARG A 111 -9.56 -7.10 -1.77
C ARG A 111 -10.21 -5.96 -0.99
N LYS A 112 -9.60 -5.52 0.12
CA LYS A 112 -10.08 -4.38 0.92
C LYS A 112 -10.10 -3.05 0.15
N GLN A 113 -9.29 -2.90 -0.90
CA GLN A 113 -9.29 -1.71 -1.77
C GLN A 113 -10.28 -1.86 -2.92
N ILE A 114 -10.42 -3.08 -3.46
CA ILE A 114 -11.31 -3.34 -4.60
C ILE A 114 -12.78 -3.31 -4.20
N THR A 115 -13.15 -3.93 -3.07
CA THR A 115 -14.54 -4.02 -2.61
C THR A 115 -15.26 -2.66 -2.57
N PRO A 116 -14.75 -1.60 -1.91
CA PRO A 116 -15.46 -0.32 -1.87
C PRO A 116 -15.60 0.34 -3.24
N VAL A 117 -14.59 0.22 -4.12
CA VAL A 117 -14.64 0.77 -5.48
C VAL A 117 -15.66 0.00 -6.34
N TRP A 118 -15.72 -1.32 -6.18
CA TRP A 118 -16.69 -2.18 -6.87
C TRP A 118 -18.13 -1.94 -6.42
N GLU A 119 -18.37 -1.79 -5.12
CA GLU A 119 -19.71 -1.48 -4.60
C GLU A 119 -20.18 -0.13 -5.11
N ARG A 120 -19.32 0.88 -5.08
CA ARG A 120 -19.61 2.20 -5.66
C ARG A 120 -19.94 2.11 -7.15
N LEU A 121 -19.16 1.36 -7.93
CA LEU A 121 -19.42 1.11 -9.36
C LEU A 121 -20.79 0.45 -9.60
N LYS A 122 -21.16 -0.53 -8.76
CA LYS A 122 -22.47 -1.17 -8.82
C LYS A 122 -23.61 -0.22 -8.46
N GLU A 123 -23.40 0.67 -7.49
CA GLU A 123 -24.38 1.69 -7.14
C GLU A 123 -24.55 2.71 -8.28
N GLU A 124 -23.47 3.16 -8.91
CA GLU A 124 -23.50 4.03 -10.09
C GLU A 124 -24.20 3.35 -11.28
N ALA A 125 -23.89 2.08 -11.57
CA ALA A 125 -24.56 1.32 -12.63
C ALA A 125 -26.06 1.11 -12.36
N LYS A 126 -26.44 0.90 -11.09
CA LYS A 126 -27.85 0.76 -10.69
C LYS A 126 -28.59 2.10 -10.76
N ALA A 127 -27.92 3.21 -10.47
CA ALA A 127 -28.48 4.56 -10.58
C ALA A 127 -28.73 4.96 -12.04
N ASP A 128 -27.81 4.62 -12.96
CA ASP A 128 -27.97 4.87 -14.40
C ASP A 128 -29.12 4.04 -15.00
N ALA A 129 -29.22 2.76 -14.62
CA ALA A 129 -30.34 1.89 -15.01
C ALA A 129 -31.70 2.35 -14.45
N GLY A 130 -31.72 3.12 -13.36
CA GLY A 130 -32.93 3.72 -12.79
C GLY A 130 -33.37 5.03 -13.47
N ALA A 131 -32.49 5.70 -14.23
CA ALA A 131 -32.78 6.98 -14.86
C ALA A 131 -33.44 6.86 -16.26
N SER A 132 -33.44 5.66 -16.86
CA SER A 132 -34.08 5.42 -18.18
C SER A 132 -35.53 4.90 -18.09
N GLY A 133 -36.21 5.08 -16.96
CA GLY A 133 -37.57 4.58 -16.72
C GLY A 133 -38.70 5.62 -16.79
N GLY A 134 -38.46 6.83 -17.31
CA GLY A 134 -39.47 7.90 -17.37
C GLY A 134 -39.60 8.49 -18.76
N GLY A 135 -40.22 7.75 -19.69
CA GLY A 135 -40.35 8.20 -21.06
C GLY A 135 -41.24 7.35 -21.95
N ARG A 136 -42.52 7.22 -21.58
CA ARG A 136 -43.65 7.29 -22.52
C ARG A 136 -44.98 7.26 -21.77
#